data_AF-A0A3C1XYR1-F1
#
_entry.id   AF-A0A3C1XYR1-F1
#
_cell.length_a   1.000
_cell.length_b   1.000
_cell.length_c   1.000
_cell.angle_alpha   90.00
_cell.angle_beta   90.00
_cell.angle_gamma   90.00
#
_symmetry.space_group_name_H-M   'P 1'
#
loop_
_entity.id
_entity.type
_entity.pdbx_description
1 polymer ?
#
loop_
_entity_poly.entity_id
_entity_poly.type
_entity_poly.pdbx_seq_one_letter_code
_entity_poly.pdbx_strand_id
1 'polypeptide(L)'
;MQVTNDMSLLSLISHASVPVQLIMLMLLGISIMSWTYIFAKRMAIKRAHDQTRRFEDDFWSGGDLSMLQQAVASRRDEQGALARIFDAGMTEFLKARRGNASGDA
;
A
#
# COMPACT_ATOMS: atom_id res chain seq x y z
N MET A 1 5.60 3.88 56.13
CA MET A 1 4.52 4.28 55.20
C MET A 1 4.21 3.07 54.34
N GLN A 2 3.11 2.37 54.61
CA GLN A 2 2.66 1.29 53.74
C GLN A 2 2.15 1.92 52.45
N VAL A 3 2.82 1.64 51.34
CA VAL A 3 2.31 1.96 50.01
C VAL A 3 1.18 0.98 49.77
N THR A 4 -0.05 1.40 50.07
CA THR A 4 -1.27 0.70 49.71
C THR A 4 -1.32 0.58 48.19
N ASN A 5 -0.80 -0.53 47.69
CA ASN A 5 -0.82 -0.92 46.27
C ASN A 5 -2.25 -1.32 45.81
N ASP A 6 -3.23 -1.13 46.70
CA ASP A 6 -4.65 -1.40 46.50
C ASP A 6 -5.29 -0.51 45.42
N MET A 7 -4.62 0.59 45.01
CA MET A 7 -5.04 1.45 43.90
C MET A 7 -4.20 1.27 42.63
N SER A 8 -3.64 0.08 42.39
CA SER A 8 -3.10 -0.25 41.07
C SER A 8 -4.25 -0.44 40.07
N LEU A 9 -4.12 0.11 38.87
CA LEU A 9 -5.08 -0.02 37.75
C LEU A 9 -5.41 -1.50 37.47
N LEU A 10 -4.43 -2.38 37.66
CA LEU A 10 -4.58 -3.82 37.56
C LEU A 10 -5.46 -4.42 38.67
N SER A 11 -5.36 -3.90 39.90
CA SER A 11 -6.21 -4.30 41.03
C SER A 11 -7.68 -3.98 40.72
N LEU A 12 -7.95 -2.75 40.26
CA LEU A 12 -9.30 -2.30 39.91
C LEU A 12 -9.94 -3.14 38.79
N ILE A 13 -9.14 -3.53 37.78
CA ILE A 13 -9.56 -4.43 36.71
C ILE A 13 -9.80 -5.84 37.26
N SER A 14 -8.91 -6.35 38.12
CA SER A 14 -9.01 -7.70 38.70
C SER A 14 -10.22 -7.88 39.64
N HIS A 15 -10.62 -6.80 40.32
CA HIS A 15 -11.83 -6.75 41.16
C HIS A 15 -13.11 -6.49 40.37
N ALA A 16 -13.03 -6.12 39.09
CA ALA A 16 -14.20 -5.95 38.24
C ALA A 16 -14.88 -7.30 37.95
N SER A 17 -16.17 -7.27 37.67
CA SER A 17 -16.92 -8.50 37.34
C SER A 17 -16.42 -9.14 36.05
N VAL A 18 -16.50 -10.48 35.98
CA VAL A 18 -16.01 -11.29 34.83
C VAL A 18 -16.52 -10.77 33.47
N PRO A 19 -17.81 -10.38 33.30
CA PRO A 19 -18.28 -9.82 32.03
C PRO A 19 -17.57 -8.51 31.65
N VAL A 20 -17.26 -7.65 32.62
CA VAL A 20 -16.59 -6.37 32.39
C VAL A 20 -15.14 -6.58 31.96
N GLN A 21 -14.44 -7.54 32.56
CA GLN A 21 -13.09 -7.92 32.15
C GLN A 21 -13.06 -8.42 30.70
N LEU A 22 -14.03 -9.24 30.29
CA LEU A 22 -14.14 -9.72 28.91
C LEU A 22 -14.35 -8.58 27.91
N ILE A 23 -15.23 -7.63 28.22
CA ILE A 23 -15.47 -6.46 27.36
C ILE A 23 -14.19 -5.63 27.24
N MET A 24 -13.50 -5.36 28.36
CA MET A 24 -12.23 -4.59 28.34
C MET A 24 -11.16 -5.29 27.48
N LEU A 25 -11.03 -6.62 27.61
CA LEU A 25 -10.08 -7.39 26.80
C LEU A 25 -10.45 -7.37 25.31
N MET A 26 -11.75 -7.52 24.99
CA MET A 26 -12.24 -7.44 23.62
C MET A 26 -11.99 -6.06 23.00
N LEU A 27 -12.30 -4.98 23.73
CA LEU A 27 -12.05 -3.62 23.28
C LEU A 27 -10.56 -3.35 23.07
N LEU A 28 -9.69 -3.87 23.95
CA LEU A 28 -8.25 -3.77 23.77
C LEU A 28 -7.78 -4.51 22.51
N GLY A 29 -8.27 -5.74 22.29
CA GLY A 29 -7.97 -6.52 21.10
C GLY A 29 -8.40 -5.80 19.81
N ILE A 30 -9.62 -5.29 19.78
CA ILE A 30 -10.15 -4.50 18.64
C ILE A 30 -9.34 -3.21 18.43
N SER A 31 -8.94 -2.53 19.51
CA SER A 31 -8.12 -1.31 19.42
C SER A 31 -6.78 -1.58 18.75
N ILE A 32 -6.10 -2.66 19.18
CA ILE A 32 -4.83 -3.07 18.57
C ILE A 32 -5.03 -3.47 17.10
N MET A 33 -6.07 -4.25 16.79
CA MET A 33 -6.40 -4.62 15.40
C MET A 33 -6.70 -3.40 14.52
N SER A 34 -7.40 -2.41 15.05
CA SER A 34 -7.71 -1.17 14.35
C SER A 34 -6.42 -0.42 14.00
N TRP A 35 -5.52 -0.28 14.97
CA TRP A 35 -4.23 0.36 14.74
C TRP A 35 -3.39 -0.41 13.71
N THR A 36 -3.24 -1.73 13.84
CA THR A 36 -2.48 -2.52 12.85
C THR A 36 -3.06 -2.39 11.44
N TYR A 37 -4.38 -2.39 11.29
CA TYR A 37 -5.03 -2.19 10.00
C TYR A 37 -4.80 -0.79 9.43
N ILE A 38 -4.90 0.26 10.27
CA ILE A 38 -4.61 1.64 9.87
C ILE A 38 -3.17 1.75 9.35
N PHE A 39 -2.19 1.19 10.07
CA PHE A 39 -0.79 1.22 9.67
C PHE A 39 -0.55 0.41 8.39
N ALA A 40 -1.11 -0.79 8.28
CA ALA A 40 -0.99 -1.62 7.08
C ALA A 40 -1.56 -0.90 5.84
N LYS A 41 -2.75 -0.31 5.95
CA LYS A 41 -3.36 0.45 4.85
C LYS A 41 -2.55 1.70 4.50
N ARG A 42 -2.07 2.45 5.51
CA ARG A 42 -1.19 3.61 5.26
C ARG A 42 0.10 3.22 4.55
N MET A 43 0.73 2.11 4.94
CA MET A 43 1.93 1.61 4.26
C MET A 43 1.63 1.19 2.82
N ALA A 44 0.51 0.53 2.57
CA ALA A 44 0.11 0.15 1.21
C ALA A 44 -0.09 1.37 0.29
N ILE A 45 -0.79 2.40 0.79
CA ILE A 45 -1.00 3.66 0.04
C ILE A 45 0.33 4.38 -0.19
N LYS A 46 1.18 4.47 0.84
CA LYS A 46 2.50 5.09 0.72
C LYS A 46 3.37 4.39 -0.32
N ARG A 47 3.41 3.05 -0.30
CA ARG A 47 4.16 2.25 -1.29
C ARG A 47 3.67 2.52 -2.73
N ALA A 48 2.35 2.57 -2.93
CA ALA A 48 1.79 2.86 -4.26
C ALA A 48 2.13 4.28 -4.74
N HIS A 49 2.14 5.27 -3.83
CA HIS A 49 2.57 6.63 -4.13
C HIS A 49 4.07 6.69 -4.48
N ASP A 50 4.93 6.07 -3.68
CA ASP A 50 6.38 6.07 -3.88
C ASP A 50 6.75 5.39 -5.22
N GLN A 51 6.07 4.28 -5.57
CA GLN A 51 6.25 3.61 -6.87
C GLN A 51 5.83 4.49 -8.04
N THR A 52 4.68 5.18 -7.91
CA THR A 52 4.18 6.09 -8.95
C THR A 52 5.14 7.25 -9.17
N ARG A 53 5.64 7.86 -8.08
CA ARG A 53 6.55 8.99 -8.17
C ARG A 53 7.87 8.63 -8.86
N ARG A 54 8.44 7.45 -8.55
CA ARG A 54 9.66 6.98 -9.23
C ARG A 54 9.47 6.84 -10.73
N PHE A 55 8.37 6.21 -11.15
CA PHE A 55 8.05 6.09 -12.56
C PHE A 55 7.88 7.47 -13.22
N GLU A 56 7.22 8.40 -12.54
CA GLU A 56 6.99 9.75 -13.06
C GLU A 56 8.31 10.52 -13.22
N ASP A 57 9.21 10.45 -12.23
CA ASP A 57 10.56 11.02 -12.32
C ASP A 57 11.33 10.42 -13.52
N ASP A 58 11.28 9.09 -13.72
CA ASP A 58 11.91 8.41 -14.85
C ASP A 58 11.28 8.83 -16.20
N PHE A 59 9.96 8.98 -16.26
CA PHE A 59 9.23 9.43 -17.43
C PHE A 59 9.59 10.86 -17.83
N TRP A 60 9.68 11.78 -16.86
CA TRP A 60 10.02 13.20 -17.11
C TRP A 60 11.51 13.46 -17.29
N SER A 61 12.37 12.52 -16.89
CA SER A 61 13.83 12.62 -17.10
C SER A 61 14.25 12.64 -18.58
N GLY A 62 13.31 12.44 -19.52
CA GLY A 62 13.54 12.57 -20.96
C GLY A 62 14.22 11.38 -21.60
N GLY A 63 14.30 10.24 -20.90
CA GLY A 63 14.75 8.97 -21.46
C GLY A 63 13.80 8.46 -22.53
N ASP A 64 14.35 7.78 -23.54
CA ASP A 64 13.59 7.17 -24.63
C ASP A 64 12.40 6.35 -24.08
N LEU A 65 11.17 6.75 -24.43
CA LEU A 65 9.93 6.10 -23.99
C LEU A 65 9.91 4.61 -24.35
N SER A 66 10.64 4.19 -25.39
CA SER A 66 10.77 2.78 -25.76
C SER A 66 11.63 2.00 -24.75
N MET A 67 12.70 2.60 -24.23
CA MET A 67 13.49 2.01 -23.15
C MET A 67 12.70 1.95 -21.84
N LEU A 68 11.92 3.01 -21.53
CA LEU A 68 11.03 3.02 -20.38
C LEU A 68 9.98 1.90 -20.49
N GLN A 69 9.37 1.71 -21.66
CA GLN A 69 8.43 0.62 -21.90
C GLN A 69 9.06 -0.76 -21.73
N GLN A 70 10.30 -0.95 -22.19
CA GLN A 70 11.00 -2.23 -22.04
C GLN A 70 11.40 -2.52 -20.58
N ALA A 71 11.84 -1.50 -19.85
CA ALA A 71 12.10 -1.60 -18.41
C ALA A 71 10.81 -1.92 -17.63
N VAL A 72 9.70 -1.29 -18.03
CA VAL A 72 8.36 -1.52 -17.49
C VAL A 72 7.91 -2.97 -17.74
N ALA A 73 7.94 -3.41 -18.99
CA ALA A 73 7.57 -4.77 -19.37
C ALA A 73 8.39 -5.87 -18.66
N SER A 74 9.67 -5.61 -18.36
CA SER A 74 10.58 -6.58 -17.74
C SER A 74 10.40 -6.75 -16.22
N ARG A 75 9.86 -5.76 -15.50
CA ARG A 75 9.66 -5.83 -14.03
C ARG A 75 8.21 -5.58 -13.61
N ARG A 76 7.27 -6.22 -14.30
CA ARG A 76 5.82 -6.05 -14.10
C ARG A 76 5.32 -6.21 -12.66
N ASP A 77 5.96 -7.09 -11.87
CA ASP A 77 5.58 -7.37 -10.48
C ASP A 77 6.10 -6.32 -9.47
N GLU A 78 7.17 -5.59 -9.81
CA GLU A 78 7.78 -4.59 -8.92
C GLU A 78 7.22 -3.18 -9.13
N GLN A 79 6.43 -2.98 -10.19
CA GLN A 79 6.05 -1.67 -10.68
C GLN A 79 4.66 -1.23 -10.20
N GLY A 80 4.56 0.07 -9.88
CA GLY A 80 3.31 0.68 -9.43
C GLY A 80 2.20 0.63 -10.48
N ALA A 81 0.97 0.86 -10.03
CA ALA A 81 -0.23 0.83 -10.88
C ALA A 81 -0.12 1.73 -12.13
N LEU A 82 0.55 2.89 -12.00
CA LEU A 82 0.71 3.84 -13.11
C LEU A 82 1.58 3.28 -14.25
N ALA A 83 2.67 2.59 -13.93
CA ALA A 83 3.54 1.96 -14.92
C ALA A 83 2.79 0.87 -15.72
N ARG A 84 1.89 0.13 -15.07
CA ARG A 84 1.04 -0.86 -15.75
C ARG A 84 0.05 -0.24 -16.74
N ILE A 85 -0.50 0.93 -16.41
CA ILE A 85 -1.38 1.69 -17.31
C ILE A 85 -0.57 2.20 -18.51
N PHE A 86 0.64 2.71 -18.26
CA PHE A 86 1.56 3.15 -19.32
C PHE A 86 1.94 2.01 -20.27
N ASP A 87 2.32 0.83 -19.75
CA ASP A 87 2.65 -0.36 -20.54
C ASP A 87 1.50 -0.73 -21.49
N ALA A 88 0.28 -0.78 -20.98
CA ALA A 88 -0.91 -1.10 -21.75
C ALA A 88 -1.17 -0.06 -22.87
N GLY A 89 -1.06 1.23 -22.55
CA GLY A 89 -1.24 2.31 -23.52
C GLY A 89 -0.16 2.34 -24.60
N MET A 90 1.10 2.18 -24.21
CA MET A 90 2.23 2.18 -25.15
C MET A 90 2.23 0.95 -26.06
N THR A 91 1.86 -0.22 -25.52
CA THR A 91 1.71 -1.44 -26.30
C THR A 91 0.67 -1.28 -27.40
N GLU A 92 -0.49 -0.69 -27.07
CA GLU A 92 -1.54 -0.45 -28.07
C GLU A 92 -1.13 0.63 -29.08
N PHE A 93 -0.45 1.69 -28.64
CA PHE A 93 0.10 2.70 -29.56
C PHE A 93 1.10 2.11 -30.56
N LEU A 94 2.03 1.28 -30.10
CA LEU A 94 2.99 0.58 -30.96
C LEU A 94 2.32 -0.43 -31.89
N LYS A 95 1.22 -1.05 -31.46
CA LYS A 95 0.42 -1.96 -32.28
C LYS A 95 -0.37 -1.20 -33.35
N ALA A 96 -1.03 -0.09 -33.01
CA ALA A 96 -1.73 0.76 -33.95
C ALA A 96 -0.79 1.35 -35.02
N ARG A 97 0.41 1.78 -34.62
CA ARG A 97 1.42 2.28 -35.56
C ARG A 97 1.91 1.21 -36.53
N ARG A 98 2.04 -0.05 -36.08
CA ARG A 98 2.37 -1.20 -36.95
C ARG A 98 1.21 -1.57 -37.86
N GLY A 99 -0.02 -1.58 -37.34
CA GLY A 99 -1.23 -1.87 -38.11
C GLY A 99 -1.47 -0.89 -39.26
N ASN A 100 -1.24 0.41 -39.03
CA ASN A 100 -1.34 1.43 -40.07
C ASN A 100 -0.25 1.29 -41.16
N ALA A 101 0.93 0.74 -40.84
CA ALA A 101 1.98 0.50 -41.83
C ALA A 101 1.67 -0.72 -42.74
N SER A 102 0.80 -1.62 -42.29
CA SER A 102 0.35 -2.81 -43.04
C SER A 102 -0.97 -2.62 -43.81
N GLY A 103 -1.61 -1.45 -43.71
CA GLY A 103 -2.87 -1.13 -44.39
C GLY A 103 -2.75 -0.46 -45.76
N ASP A 104 -1.52 -0.21 -46.21
CA ASP A 104 -1.20 0.56 -47.43
C ASP A 104 -0.42 -0.28 -48.48
N ALA A 105 -0.61 -1.61 -48.49
CA ALA A 105 0.00 -2.53 -49.45
C ALA A 105 -1.04 -3.41 -50.15
#